data_AF-A0A2M8L3K5-F1
#
_entry.id   AF-A0A2M8L3K5-F1
#
_cell.length_a   1.000
_cell.length_b   1.000
_cell.length_c   1.000
_cell.angle_alpha   90.00
_cell.angle_beta   90.00
_cell.angle_gamma   90.00
#
_symmetry.space_group_name_H-M   'P 1'
#
loop_
_entity.id
_entity.type
_entity.pdbx_description
1 polymer ?
#
loop_
_entity_poly.entity_id
_entity_poly.type
_entity_poly.pdbx_seq_one_letter_code
_entity_poly.pdbx_strand_id
1 'polypeptide(L)'
;MAEVAGVAEMTEVQEAQVVVDQFQQRSKIVERLLAPKDEIDQAGFKRQIYKYGEITFSFRGREEMPELPTMEKSQTQLLGSDPVHVDPEDYQKYKSAHDSVEKLLANASGCYQVTKDVQGVIELAMKLGAKNQDLGKMLLEVKSGVYSGRSLDLIDKLIAANCIRDDRNEWDDALSGADAEAVVVLAVLGDGEANTYLDSKLEQMRSLDVLRNQRGKKENKWPVDIDKQACVHATRFKPLKKDDGSYEVRTTGDATGFEFVRNTIHVSLNHKVVSHMMGKWDQAPYVLISPMRQVVNVNGLPVSDQEWDTWWTRNPGETLKFPNAILVEPGEMPFNTLYVIGDKSAIFKGENYTINDWLDSEKDTTSIDLHHCITSVLFADYSDQTDLRAFIDSNWDTEKLSKVLVEKYFPNESYPGERKDKSFSKILKYSVSRGIDVEVLDQGFKSPGNVPIKDRVTEVFKNIDVYSAYKGRQEDYETILGKLSSYITKNIEGEIFSKISSQATEATIRKMGFEPTGGGNWPSAHVQGLLTIGLPEDIMFQLTRQEK
;
A
#
# COMPACT_ATOMS: atom_id res chain seq x y z
N MET A 1 24.67 -52.52 -32.77
CA MET A 1 23.30 -53.01 -32.49
C MET A 1 23.04 -52.78 -31.02
N ALA A 2 22.50 -51.61 -30.67
CA ALA A 2 22.06 -51.27 -29.34
C ALA A 2 20.79 -50.45 -29.57
N GLU A 3 19.65 -51.03 -29.23
CA GLU A 3 18.33 -50.46 -29.49
C GLU A 3 17.45 -50.70 -28.27
N VAL A 4 16.76 -49.63 -27.88
CA VAL A 4 15.53 -49.58 -27.06
C VAL A 4 15.67 -49.91 -25.56
N ALA A 5 16.08 -48.90 -24.79
CA ALA A 5 15.66 -48.71 -23.40
C ALA A 5 15.57 -47.20 -23.14
N GLY A 6 14.44 -46.59 -23.51
CA GLY A 6 14.28 -45.14 -23.40
C GLY A 6 12.89 -44.62 -23.77
N VAL A 7 11.83 -45.31 -23.33
CA VAL A 7 10.44 -44.79 -23.49
C VAL A 7 9.55 -45.11 -22.26
N ALA A 8 10.08 -45.68 -21.17
CA ALA A 8 9.22 -46.15 -20.07
C ALA A 8 9.04 -45.16 -18.89
N GLU A 9 9.74 -44.02 -18.84
CA GLU A 9 9.75 -43.15 -17.65
C GLU A 9 8.98 -41.81 -17.82
N MET A 10 8.20 -41.67 -18.90
CA MET A 10 7.44 -40.44 -19.20
C MET A 10 5.91 -40.63 -19.20
N THR A 11 5.42 -41.79 -18.76
CA THR A 11 3.99 -42.15 -18.81
C THR A 11 3.29 -42.21 -17.46
N GLU A 12 3.99 -42.01 -16.34
CA GLU A 12 3.38 -42.03 -14.98
C GLU A 12 3.09 -40.64 -14.40
N VAL A 13 3.19 -39.58 -15.21
CA VAL A 13 2.56 -38.27 -14.91
C VAL A 13 1.30 -38.10 -15.78
N GLN A 14 0.60 -39.21 -16.02
CA GLN A 14 -0.80 -39.15 -16.45
C GLN A 14 -1.63 -38.74 -15.23
N GLU A 15 -2.15 -37.51 -15.30
CA GLU A 15 -3.45 -37.14 -14.73
C GLU A 15 -3.69 -37.72 -13.33
N ALA A 16 -3.02 -37.15 -12.33
CA ALA A 16 -3.68 -36.92 -11.06
C ALA A 16 -4.79 -35.89 -11.29
N GLN A 17 -5.81 -36.31 -12.05
CA GLN A 17 -7.09 -35.68 -12.11
C GLN A 17 -7.67 -35.88 -10.73
N VAL A 18 -7.32 -34.95 -9.84
CA VAL A 18 -8.02 -34.76 -8.57
C VAL A 18 -9.49 -34.82 -8.95
N VAL A 19 -10.17 -35.87 -8.50
CA VAL A 19 -11.60 -36.01 -8.63
C VAL A 19 -12.15 -34.69 -8.12
N VAL A 20 -12.74 -33.91 -9.03
CA VAL A 20 -13.42 -32.66 -8.71
C VAL A 20 -14.69 -33.08 -7.97
N ASP A 21 -14.52 -33.55 -6.74
CA ASP A 21 -15.60 -33.60 -5.77
C ASP A 21 -16.14 -32.18 -5.70
N GLN A 22 -17.46 -32.05 -5.85
CA GLN A 22 -18.18 -30.78 -5.92
C GLN A 22 -17.58 -29.79 -4.93
N PHE A 23 -16.81 -28.82 -5.42
CA PHE A 23 -16.16 -27.87 -4.54
C PHE A 23 -17.24 -27.18 -3.70
N GLN A 24 -17.18 -27.39 -2.39
CA GLN A 24 -18.03 -26.63 -1.49
C GLN A 24 -17.63 -25.15 -1.64
N GLN A 25 -18.56 -24.34 -2.10
CA GLN A 25 -18.34 -22.90 -2.24
C GLN A 25 -18.42 -22.26 -0.86
N ARG A 26 -17.43 -21.44 -0.50
CA ARG A 26 -17.38 -20.77 0.81
C ARG A 26 -18.63 -19.96 1.08
N SER A 27 -19.14 -19.29 0.04
CA SER A 27 -20.36 -18.49 0.11
C SER A 27 -21.56 -19.30 0.56
N LYS A 28 -21.70 -20.57 0.16
CA LYS A 28 -22.81 -21.44 0.58
C LYS A 28 -22.70 -21.83 2.06
N ILE A 29 -21.49 -22.07 2.54
CA ILE A 29 -21.23 -22.36 3.96
C ILE A 29 -21.61 -21.13 4.79
N VAL A 30 -21.11 -19.97 4.39
CA VAL A 30 -21.36 -18.69 5.05
C VAL A 30 -22.84 -18.30 4.97
N GLU A 31 -23.50 -18.45 3.82
CA GLU A 31 -24.92 -18.17 3.65
C GLU A 31 -25.79 -18.97 4.62
N ARG A 32 -25.54 -20.27 4.72
CA ARG A 32 -26.31 -21.18 5.56
C ARG A 32 -26.07 -20.96 7.05
N LEU A 33 -24.81 -20.71 7.44
CA LEU A 33 -24.42 -20.66 8.86
C LEU A 33 -24.46 -19.25 9.46
N LEU A 34 -24.29 -18.22 8.64
CA LEU A 34 -24.17 -16.83 9.09
C LEU A 34 -25.21 -15.88 8.49
N ALA A 35 -26.06 -16.36 7.57
CA ALA A 35 -27.17 -15.59 6.98
C ALA A 35 -26.79 -14.13 6.62
N PRO A 36 -25.76 -13.92 5.77
CA PRO A 36 -25.24 -12.61 5.46
C PRO A 36 -26.31 -11.74 4.81
N LYS A 37 -26.34 -10.48 5.20
CA LYS A 37 -27.14 -9.43 4.55
C LYS A 37 -26.23 -8.29 4.14
N ASP A 38 -26.60 -7.61 3.06
CA ASP A 38 -25.86 -6.44 2.61
C ASP A 38 -26.41 -5.16 3.23
N GLU A 39 -25.52 -4.27 3.65
CA GLU A 39 -25.82 -2.89 4.03
C GLU A 39 -24.90 -1.93 3.28
N ILE A 40 -25.35 -0.69 3.09
CA ILE A 40 -24.54 0.37 2.51
C ILE A 40 -24.06 1.26 3.66
N ASP A 41 -22.76 1.48 3.75
CA ASP A 41 -22.18 2.40 4.74
C ASP A 41 -22.34 3.87 4.32
N GLN A 42 -22.00 4.80 5.23
CA GLN A 42 -22.09 6.24 4.95
C GLN A 42 -21.26 6.72 3.75
N ALA A 43 -20.24 5.96 3.34
CA ALA A 43 -19.40 6.27 2.19
C ALA A 43 -19.91 5.62 0.89
N GLY A 44 -21.05 4.91 0.95
CA GLY A 44 -21.67 4.28 -0.21
C GLY A 44 -21.14 2.88 -0.51
N PHE A 45 -20.27 2.31 0.34
CA PHE A 45 -19.75 0.96 0.12
C PHE A 45 -20.71 -0.10 0.62
N LYS A 46 -20.87 -1.16 -0.17
CA LYS A 46 -21.64 -2.35 0.19
C LYS A 46 -20.84 -3.20 1.17
N ARG A 47 -21.39 -3.47 2.35
CA ARG A 47 -20.80 -4.28 3.42
C ARG A 47 -21.67 -5.48 3.72
N GLN A 48 -21.04 -6.64 3.91
CA GLN A 48 -21.73 -7.85 4.36
C GLN A 48 -21.77 -7.88 5.89
N ILE A 49 -22.99 -7.96 6.42
CA ILE A 49 -23.28 -8.14 7.84
C ILE A 49 -23.66 -9.60 8.06
N TYR A 50 -22.88 -10.30 8.88
CA TYR A 50 -23.08 -11.67 9.28
C TYR A 50 -23.84 -11.74 10.61
N LYS A 51 -24.54 -12.85 10.86
CA LYS A 51 -25.28 -13.12 12.09
C LYS A 51 -24.90 -14.47 12.66
N TYR A 52 -24.46 -14.50 13.92
CA TYR A 52 -24.19 -15.72 14.68
C TYR A 52 -24.97 -15.69 16.01
N GLY A 53 -26.04 -16.50 16.09
CA GLY A 53 -27.00 -16.37 17.18
C GLY A 53 -27.66 -14.99 17.17
N GLU A 54 -27.61 -14.26 18.29
CA GLU A 54 -28.11 -12.89 18.41
C GLU A 54 -27.05 -11.81 18.12
N ILE A 55 -25.81 -12.21 17.83
CA ILE A 55 -24.70 -11.30 17.57
C ILE A 55 -24.60 -11.06 16.06
N THR A 56 -24.37 -9.80 15.67
CA THR A 56 -24.00 -9.44 14.30
C THR A 56 -22.53 -9.05 14.21
N PHE A 57 -21.94 -9.18 13.04
CA PHE A 57 -20.60 -8.68 12.79
C PHE A 57 -20.36 -8.37 11.31
N SER A 58 -19.36 -7.54 11.04
CA SER A 58 -18.91 -7.18 9.69
C SER A 58 -17.39 -7.10 9.66
N PHE A 59 -16.81 -7.43 8.52
CA PHE A 59 -15.38 -7.27 8.29
C PHE A 59 -15.05 -5.94 7.59
N ARG A 60 -13.92 -5.33 7.95
CA ARG A 60 -13.40 -4.08 7.36
C ARG A 60 -11.91 -4.18 7.06
N GLY A 61 -11.43 -3.42 6.07
CA GLY A 61 -9.99 -3.21 5.86
C GLY A 61 -9.38 -2.33 6.96
N ARG A 62 -8.05 -2.28 7.04
CA ARG A 62 -7.32 -1.35 7.94
C ARG A 62 -7.22 0.05 7.34
N GLU A 63 -7.56 0.20 6.07
CA GLU A 63 -7.63 1.48 5.36
C GLU A 63 -8.79 2.37 5.84
N GLU A 64 -9.80 1.79 6.51
CA GLU A 64 -11.13 2.39 6.62
C GLU A 64 -11.77 2.35 8.02
N MET A 65 -12.67 3.29 8.25
CA MET A 65 -13.61 3.33 9.38
C MET A 65 -15.06 3.30 8.83
N PRO A 66 -15.70 2.13 8.72
CA PRO A 66 -17.08 2.07 8.26
C PRO A 66 -18.04 2.57 9.36
N GLU A 67 -19.06 3.31 8.96
CA GLU A 67 -20.25 3.57 9.78
C GLU A 67 -21.45 2.92 9.09
N LEU A 68 -22.05 1.95 9.77
CA LEU A 68 -23.10 1.10 9.22
C LEU A 68 -24.44 1.34 9.91
N PRO A 69 -25.57 1.26 9.19
CA PRO A 69 -26.90 1.39 9.79
C PRO A 69 -27.16 0.42 10.95
N THR A 70 -26.65 -0.82 10.88
CA THR A 70 -26.74 -1.78 12.01
C THR A 70 -26.06 -1.25 13.27
N MET A 71 -24.96 -0.48 13.15
CA MET A 71 -24.20 0.02 14.30
C MET A 71 -24.98 1.07 15.11
N GLU A 72 -25.79 1.90 14.44
CA GLU A 72 -26.60 2.94 15.10
C GLU A 72 -27.61 2.38 16.10
N LYS A 73 -27.95 1.10 15.98
CA LYS A 73 -28.98 0.43 16.77
C LYS A 73 -28.43 -0.74 17.60
N SER A 74 -27.11 -0.90 17.64
CA SER A 74 -26.44 -2.04 18.25
C SER A 74 -25.36 -1.61 19.22
N GLN A 75 -25.08 -2.45 20.21
CA GLN A 75 -23.90 -2.30 21.05
C GLN A 75 -22.67 -2.70 20.22
N THR A 76 -21.98 -1.73 19.63
CA THR A 76 -20.90 -1.99 18.66
C THR A 76 -19.53 -1.98 19.33
N GLN A 77 -18.73 -3.03 19.12
CA GLN A 77 -17.32 -3.07 19.54
C GLN A 77 -16.40 -3.24 18.32
N LEU A 78 -15.28 -2.54 18.33
CA LEU A 78 -14.23 -2.66 17.32
C LEU A 78 -13.25 -3.77 17.72
N LEU A 79 -12.97 -4.71 16.83
CA LEU A 79 -12.03 -5.82 17.02
C LEU A 79 -10.93 -5.78 15.95
N GLY A 80 -9.75 -6.29 16.26
CA GLY A 80 -8.59 -6.32 15.35
C GLY A 80 -7.65 -5.13 15.51
N SER A 81 -6.81 -4.90 14.50
CA SER A 81 -5.90 -3.74 14.52
C SER A 81 -6.61 -2.41 14.30
N ASP A 82 -5.99 -1.36 14.83
CA ASP A 82 -6.31 0.03 14.52
C ASP A 82 -6.08 0.32 13.00
N PRO A 83 -6.86 1.24 12.41
CA PRO A 83 -6.70 1.62 11.01
C PRO A 83 -5.37 2.34 10.76
N VAL A 84 -4.81 2.18 9.56
CA VAL A 84 -3.47 2.67 9.19
C VAL A 84 -3.46 3.93 8.33
N HIS A 85 -4.55 4.22 7.63
CA HIS A 85 -4.64 5.36 6.70
C HIS A 85 -5.65 6.42 7.14
N VAL A 86 -6.10 6.30 8.38
CA VAL A 86 -6.98 7.25 9.04
C VAL A 86 -6.14 8.10 9.98
N ASP A 87 -6.40 9.41 9.99
CA ASP A 87 -5.74 10.32 10.93
C ASP A 87 -5.99 9.87 12.38
N PRO A 88 -4.94 9.77 13.23
CA PRO A 88 -5.10 9.33 14.61
C PRO A 88 -6.13 10.12 15.41
N GLU A 89 -6.25 11.44 15.19
CA GLU A 89 -7.25 12.25 15.89
C GLU A 89 -8.67 11.91 15.44
N ASP A 90 -8.87 11.72 14.15
CA ASP A 90 -10.17 11.33 13.60
C ASP A 90 -10.57 9.92 14.07
N TYR A 91 -9.61 9.01 14.16
CA TYR A 91 -9.86 7.69 14.75
C TYR A 91 -10.21 7.77 16.24
N GLN A 92 -9.56 8.65 17.01
CA GLN A 92 -9.91 8.86 18.41
C GLN A 92 -11.28 9.52 18.59
N LYS A 93 -11.67 10.45 17.72
CA LYS A 93 -13.02 11.02 17.69
C LYS A 93 -14.06 9.94 17.40
N TYR A 94 -13.81 9.09 16.41
CA TYR A 94 -14.66 7.95 16.07
C TYR A 94 -14.81 6.99 17.25
N LYS A 95 -13.71 6.56 17.89
CA LYS A 95 -13.74 5.72 19.10
C LYS A 95 -14.55 6.37 20.22
N SER A 96 -14.32 7.64 20.50
CA SER A 96 -15.02 8.39 21.55
C SER A 96 -16.52 8.50 21.30
N ALA A 97 -16.91 8.70 20.03
CA ALA A 97 -18.31 8.72 19.63
C ALA A 97 -18.98 7.36 19.83
N HIS A 98 -18.32 6.26 19.46
CA HIS A 98 -18.81 4.90 19.68
C HIS A 98 -18.96 4.56 21.16
N ASP A 99 -17.94 4.85 21.99
CA ASP A 99 -18.00 4.60 23.44
C ASP A 99 -19.15 5.35 24.12
N SER A 100 -19.51 6.53 23.59
CA SER A 100 -20.62 7.33 24.09
C SER A 100 -21.98 6.74 23.71
N VAL A 101 -22.10 6.20 22.49
CA VAL A 101 -23.31 5.51 22.01
C VAL A 101 -23.47 4.14 22.67
N GLU A 102 -22.39 3.40 22.90
CA GLU A 102 -22.40 2.07 23.54
C GLU A 102 -23.05 2.13 24.93
N LYS A 103 -22.73 3.15 25.72
CA LYS A 103 -23.32 3.39 27.05
C LYS A 103 -24.84 3.60 27.02
N LEU A 104 -25.37 4.13 25.92
CA LEU A 104 -26.80 4.38 25.73
C LEU A 104 -27.55 3.15 25.22
N LEU A 105 -26.83 2.17 24.63
CA LEU A 105 -27.37 0.99 23.97
C LEU A 105 -27.08 -0.32 24.74
N ALA A 106 -26.90 -0.26 26.06
CA ALA A 106 -26.51 -1.41 26.89
C ALA A 106 -27.44 -2.64 26.82
N ASN A 107 -28.67 -2.48 26.31
CA ASN A 107 -29.64 -3.58 26.11
C ASN A 107 -29.87 -3.94 24.63
N ALA A 108 -29.13 -3.32 23.71
CA ALA A 108 -29.21 -3.61 22.27
C ALA A 108 -28.47 -4.90 21.91
N SER A 109 -28.76 -5.44 20.73
CA SER A 109 -28.00 -6.55 20.14
C SER A 109 -26.52 -6.20 19.99
N GLY A 110 -25.63 -7.14 20.29
CA GLY A 110 -24.19 -6.96 20.11
C GLY A 110 -23.80 -6.97 18.64
N CYS A 111 -22.95 -6.02 18.23
CA CYS A 111 -22.38 -5.91 16.89
C CYS A 111 -20.85 -5.82 16.97
N TYR A 112 -20.12 -6.53 16.09
CA TYR A 112 -18.67 -6.40 15.99
C TYR A 112 -18.23 -5.86 14.63
N GLN A 113 -17.39 -4.82 14.64
CA GLN A 113 -16.66 -4.36 13.45
C GLN A 113 -15.24 -4.91 13.53
N VAL A 114 -14.91 -5.81 12.62
CA VAL A 114 -13.72 -6.66 12.73
C VAL A 114 -12.75 -6.34 11.60
N THR A 115 -11.54 -5.96 11.94
CA THR A 115 -10.48 -5.82 10.93
C THR A 115 -10.17 -7.18 10.29
N LYS A 116 -9.97 -7.23 8.97
CA LYS A 116 -9.66 -8.46 8.19
C LYS A 116 -8.27 -9.07 8.45
N ASP A 117 -7.64 -8.74 9.57
CA ASP A 117 -6.34 -9.29 9.96
C ASP A 117 -6.50 -10.51 10.88
N VAL A 118 -5.39 -11.23 11.11
CA VAL A 118 -5.39 -12.43 11.98
C VAL A 118 -5.83 -12.06 13.39
N GLN A 119 -5.51 -10.84 13.85
CA GLN A 119 -5.92 -10.34 15.14
C GLN A 119 -7.45 -10.26 15.25
N GLY A 120 -8.12 -9.65 14.28
CA GLY A 120 -9.57 -9.49 14.26
C GLY A 120 -10.29 -10.83 14.20
N VAL A 121 -9.78 -11.79 13.41
CA VAL A 121 -10.31 -13.16 13.34
C VAL A 121 -10.21 -13.87 14.70
N ILE A 122 -9.06 -13.80 15.37
CA ILE A 122 -8.88 -14.41 16.70
C ILE A 122 -9.79 -13.75 17.74
N GLU A 123 -9.83 -12.41 17.78
CA GLU A 123 -10.63 -11.66 18.75
C GLU A 123 -12.13 -11.91 18.54
N LEU A 124 -12.60 -11.95 17.30
CA LEU A 124 -13.99 -12.29 16.98
C LEU A 124 -14.32 -13.71 17.43
N ALA A 125 -13.49 -14.69 17.11
CA ALA A 125 -13.71 -16.07 17.54
C ALA A 125 -13.80 -16.21 19.07
N MET A 126 -12.94 -15.49 19.81
CA MET A 126 -13.01 -15.42 21.27
C MET A 126 -14.33 -14.82 21.76
N LYS A 127 -14.79 -13.72 21.14
CA LYS A 127 -16.07 -13.06 21.48
C LYS A 127 -17.30 -13.91 21.16
N LEU A 128 -17.23 -14.71 20.10
CA LEU A 128 -18.28 -15.66 19.72
C LEU A 128 -18.26 -16.97 20.52
N GLY A 129 -17.33 -17.12 21.48
CA GLY A 129 -17.31 -18.23 22.42
C GLY A 129 -16.53 -19.46 21.95
N ALA A 130 -15.49 -19.27 21.13
CA ALA A 130 -14.61 -20.36 20.73
C ALA A 130 -14.03 -21.10 21.95
N LYS A 131 -14.04 -22.43 21.89
CA LYS A 131 -13.57 -23.31 22.99
C LYS A 131 -12.06 -23.46 23.04
N ASN A 132 -11.35 -23.01 22.01
CA ASN A 132 -9.90 -23.09 21.93
C ASN A 132 -9.25 -22.13 22.95
N GLN A 133 -8.73 -22.70 24.04
CA GLN A 133 -8.10 -21.95 25.14
C GLN A 133 -6.79 -21.28 24.74
N ASP A 134 -6.20 -21.66 23.61
CA ASP A 134 -4.93 -21.13 23.15
C ASP A 134 -5.05 -19.85 22.32
N LEU A 135 -6.27 -19.41 21.96
CA LEU A 135 -6.49 -18.20 21.17
C LEU A 135 -5.85 -16.96 21.80
N GLY A 136 -5.90 -16.82 23.13
CA GLY A 136 -5.24 -15.73 23.84
C GLY A 136 -3.72 -15.73 23.69
N LYS A 137 -3.09 -16.92 23.60
CA LYS A 137 -1.65 -17.03 23.34
C LYS A 137 -1.33 -16.74 21.87
N MET A 138 -2.15 -17.24 20.94
CA MET A 138 -2.00 -16.97 19.51
C MET A 138 -2.11 -15.45 19.24
N LEU A 139 -2.99 -14.75 19.93
CA LEU A 139 -3.11 -13.30 19.86
C LEU A 139 -1.80 -12.58 20.27
N LEU A 140 -1.14 -13.05 21.34
CA LEU A 140 0.16 -12.52 21.77
C LEU A 140 1.26 -12.82 20.75
N GLU A 141 1.25 -14.03 20.19
CA GLU A 141 2.19 -14.46 19.14
C GLU A 141 2.09 -13.55 17.92
N VAL A 142 0.87 -13.30 17.42
CA VAL A 142 0.60 -12.37 16.30
C VAL A 142 1.11 -10.96 16.60
N LYS A 143 0.83 -10.44 17.80
CA LYS A 143 1.31 -9.10 18.22
C LYS A 143 2.84 -9.04 18.33
N SER A 144 3.48 -10.12 18.72
CA SER A 144 4.95 -10.19 18.85
C SER A 144 5.67 -10.47 17.52
N GLY A 145 4.98 -11.05 16.53
CA GLY A 145 5.58 -11.55 15.30
C GLY A 145 6.37 -12.86 15.49
N VAL A 146 6.12 -13.61 16.57
CA VAL A 146 6.76 -14.90 16.87
C VAL A 146 5.68 -15.97 16.91
N TYR A 147 5.64 -16.81 15.87
CA TYR A 147 4.53 -17.72 15.64
C TYR A 147 4.84 -19.17 16.05
N SER A 148 3.92 -19.78 16.78
CA SER A 148 3.90 -21.24 16.98
C SER A 148 3.24 -21.95 15.79
N GLY A 149 3.42 -23.27 15.68
CA GLY A 149 2.85 -24.06 14.58
C GLY A 149 1.32 -23.95 14.44
N ARG A 150 0.59 -23.73 15.54
CA ARG A 150 -0.86 -23.49 15.52
C ARG A 150 -1.24 -22.10 14.99
N SER A 151 -0.42 -21.08 15.26
CA SER A 151 -0.63 -19.73 14.72
C SER A 151 -0.34 -19.72 13.22
N LEU A 152 0.70 -20.45 12.80
CA LEU A 152 0.98 -20.69 11.40
C LEU A 152 -0.16 -21.46 10.71
N ASP A 153 -0.73 -22.49 11.33
CA ASP A 153 -1.89 -23.21 10.77
C ASP A 153 -3.11 -22.30 10.55
N LEU A 154 -3.41 -21.41 11.50
CA LEU A 154 -4.49 -20.42 11.35
C LEU A 154 -4.19 -19.43 10.21
N ILE A 155 -2.95 -18.95 10.12
CA ILE A 155 -2.50 -18.08 9.04
C ILE A 155 -2.65 -18.81 7.70
N ASP A 156 -2.12 -20.02 7.58
CA ASP A 156 -2.21 -20.85 6.36
C ASP A 156 -3.67 -21.02 5.92
N LYS A 157 -4.60 -21.22 6.87
CA LYS A 157 -6.05 -21.30 6.59
C LYS A 157 -6.63 -20.00 6.05
N LEU A 158 -6.26 -18.85 6.63
CA LEU A 158 -6.69 -17.53 6.13
C LEU A 158 -6.19 -17.28 4.71
N ILE A 159 -4.94 -17.65 4.44
CA ILE A 159 -4.31 -17.52 3.12
C ILE A 159 -5.02 -18.42 2.13
N ALA A 160 -5.16 -19.70 2.45
CA ALA A 160 -5.80 -20.67 1.57
C ALA A 160 -7.26 -20.28 1.26
N ALA A 161 -8.01 -19.74 2.24
CA ALA A 161 -9.38 -19.27 2.03
C ALA A 161 -9.47 -18.02 1.14
N ASN A 162 -8.47 -17.14 1.20
CA ASN A 162 -8.46 -15.89 0.43
C ASN A 162 -7.85 -16.04 -0.96
N CYS A 163 -6.92 -16.98 -1.15
CA CYS A 163 -6.07 -17.01 -2.34
C CYS A 163 -6.25 -18.25 -3.22
N ILE A 164 -6.98 -19.28 -2.77
CA ILE A 164 -7.25 -20.47 -3.58
C ILE A 164 -8.69 -20.43 -4.08
N ARG A 165 -8.87 -20.61 -5.39
CA ARG A 165 -10.20 -20.54 -5.98
C ARG A 165 -11.15 -21.61 -5.49
N ASP A 166 -12.39 -21.21 -5.26
CA ASP A 166 -13.45 -22.14 -4.90
C ASP A 166 -13.75 -23.14 -6.02
N ASP A 167 -13.67 -22.74 -7.28
CA ASP A 167 -14.10 -23.56 -8.43
C ASP A 167 -12.95 -24.30 -9.15
N ARG A 168 -11.70 -23.99 -8.82
CA ARG A 168 -10.51 -24.51 -9.52
C ARG A 168 -9.32 -24.63 -8.57
N ASN A 169 -8.41 -25.56 -8.87
CA ASN A 169 -7.13 -25.66 -8.17
C ASN A 169 -6.13 -24.66 -8.77
N GLU A 170 -6.35 -23.37 -8.53
CA GLU A 170 -5.47 -22.29 -8.97
C GLU A 170 -5.42 -21.17 -7.92
N TRP A 171 -4.32 -20.41 -7.93
CA TRP A 171 -4.16 -19.18 -7.16
C TRP A 171 -5.01 -18.06 -7.79
N ASP A 172 -5.64 -17.23 -6.96
CA ASP A 172 -6.37 -16.04 -7.42
C ASP A 172 -6.27 -14.90 -6.40
N ASP A 173 -5.54 -13.86 -6.81
CA ASP A 173 -5.22 -12.68 -6.02
C ASP A 173 -6.41 -11.74 -5.87
N ALA A 174 -7.44 -11.90 -6.71
CA ALA A 174 -8.64 -11.06 -6.72
C ALA A 174 -9.78 -11.63 -5.86
N LEU A 175 -9.59 -12.80 -5.23
CA LEU A 175 -10.64 -13.46 -4.44
C LEU A 175 -10.92 -12.84 -3.07
N SER A 176 -10.27 -11.73 -2.73
CA SER A 176 -10.47 -11.06 -1.45
C SER A 176 -11.95 -10.76 -1.20
N GLY A 177 -12.52 -11.35 -0.15
CA GLY A 177 -13.94 -11.24 0.18
C GLY A 177 -14.17 -11.59 1.63
N ALA A 178 -15.11 -10.90 2.29
CA ALA A 178 -15.34 -11.03 3.73
C ALA A 178 -15.76 -12.46 4.16
N ASP A 179 -16.23 -13.28 3.21
CA ASP A 179 -16.58 -14.69 3.44
C ASP A 179 -15.37 -15.57 3.79
N ALA A 180 -14.16 -15.19 3.35
CA ALA A 180 -12.94 -15.94 3.65
C ALA A 180 -12.59 -15.85 5.15
N GLU A 181 -12.63 -14.66 5.73
CA GLU A 181 -12.45 -14.51 7.18
C GLU A 181 -13.60 -15.17 7.96
N ALA A 182 -14.83 -15.06 7.46
CA ALA A 182 -16.02 -15.63 8.11
C ALA A 182 -15.94 -17.17 8.21
N VAL A 183 -15.53 -17.86 7.14
CA VAL A 183 -15.40 -19.32 7.16
C VAL A 183 -14.26 -19.78 8.08
N VAL A 184 -13.17 -19.01 8.19
CA VAL A 184 -12.11 -19.29 9.16
C VAL A 184 -12.61 -19.14 10.59
N VAL A 185 -13.39 -18.10 10.90
CA VAL A 185 -14.00 -17.93 12.23
C VAL A 185 -14.90 -19.12 12.57
N LEU A 186 -15.73 -19.60 11.64
CA LEU A 186 -16.57 -20.79 11.83
C LEU A 186 -15.73 -22.04 12.14
N ALA A 187 -14.63 -22.25 11.42
CA ALA A 187 -13.73 -23.37 11.69
C ALA A 187 -13.09 -23.28 13.08
N VAL A 188 -12.67 -22.09 13.52
CA VAL A 188 -12.13 -21.85 14.87
C VAL A 188 -13.19 -22.05 15.96
N LEU A 189 -14.46 -21.77 15.67
CA LEU A 189 -15.59 -22.08 16.54
C LEU A 189 -15.90 -23.59 16.63
N GLY A 190 -15.29 -24.40 15.77
CA GLY A 190 -15.40 -25.86 15.75
C GLY A 190 -16.43 -26.39 14.76
N ASP A 191 -16.84 -25.60 13.76
CA ASP A 191 -17.74 -26.08 12.71
C ASP A 191 -17.04 -27.10 11.80
N GLY A 192 -17.60 -28.30 11.67
CA GLY A 192 -16.97 -29.42 10.96
C GLY A 192 -16.91 -29.22 9.44
N GLU A 193 -17.91 -28.55 8.86
CA GLU A 193 -17.96 -28.30 7.42
C GLU A 193 -16.96 -27.22 7.02
N ALA A 194 -16.88 -26.12 7.79
CA ALA A 194 -15.87 -25.09 7.60
C ALA A 194 -14.43 -25.65 7.74
N ASN A 195 -14.18 -26.54 8.71
CA ASN A 195 -12.88 -27.21 8.84
C ASN A 195 -12.57 -28.07 7.61
N THR A 196 -13.53 -28.87 7.14
CA THR A 196 -13.35 -29.73 5.96
C THR A 196 -13.04 -28.90 4.70
N TYR A 197 -13.74 -27.78 4.51
CA TYR A 197 -13.48 -26.85 3.43
C TYR A 197 -12.05 -26.29 3.50
N LEU A 198 -11.63 -25.80 4.66
CA LEU A 198 -10.30 -25.21 4.83
C LEU A 198 -9.17 -26.24 4.66
N ASP A 199 -9.35 -27.46 5.17
CA ASP A 199 -8.35 -28.52 5.00
C ASP A 199 -8.17 -28.89 3.52
N SER A 200 -9.27 -28.92 2.75
CA SER A 200 -9.21 -29.09 1.28
C SER A 200 -8.47 -27.94 0.59
N LYS A 201 -8.70 -26.69 1.03
CA LYS A 201 -8.01 -25.51 0.49
C LYS A 201 -6.53 -25.50 0.83
N LEU A 202 -6.16 -25.92 2.03
CA LEU A 202 -4.76 -26.08 2.43
C LEU A 202 -4.04 -27.13 1.58
N GLU A 203 -4.68 -28.25 1.29
CA GLU A 203 -4.08 -29.29 0.45
C GLU A 203 -3.89 -28.83 -1.00
N GLN A 204 -4.89 -28.11 -1.55
CA GLN A 204 -4.79 -27.44 -2.83
C GLN A 204 -3.60 -26.47 -2.87
N MET A 205 -3.50 -25.58 -1.87
CA MET A 205 -2.39 -24.63 -1.73
C MET A 205 -1.02 -25.35 -1.72
N ARG A 206 -0.88 -26.40 -0.91
CA ARG A 206 0.36 -27.20 -0.85
C ARG A 206 0.71 -27.85 -2.19
N SER A 207 -0.29 -28.38 -2.90
CA SER A 207 -0.07 -28.99 -4.22
C SER A 207 0.45 -27.97 -5.24
N LEU A 208 -0.11 -26.76 -5.23
CA LEU A 208 0.30 -25.66 -6.11
C LEU A 208 1.69 -25.15 -5.77
N ASP A 209 2.04 -25.06 -4.48
CA ASP A 209 3.37 -24.68 -4.02
C ASP A 209 4.45 -25.65 -4.51
N VAL A 210 4.17 -26.97 -4.51
CA VAL A 210 5.11 -27.97 -5.05
C VAL A 210 5.34 -27.75 -6.54
N LEU A 211 4.27 -27.55 -7.33
CA LEU A 211 4.37 -27.28 -8.76
C LEU A 211 5.16 -26.00 -9.06
N ARG A 212 4.93 -24.95 -8.27
CA ARG A 212 5.64 -23.66 -8.41
C ARG A 212 7.14 -23.81 -8.10
N ASN A 213 7.48 -24.51 -7.03
CA ASN A 213 8.86 -24.78 -6.64
C ASN A 213 9.63 -25.63 -7.66
N GLN A 214 8.94 -26.50 -8.41
CA GLN A 214 9.55 -27.26 -9.50
C GLN A 214 9.83 -26.40 -10.74
N ARG A 215 8.95 -25.44 -11.07
CA ARG A 215 9.16 -24.49 -12.18
C ARG A 215 10.35 -23.56 -11.92
N GLY A 216 10.53 -23.09 -10.69
CA GLY A 216 11.61 -22.16 -10.30
C GLY A 216 13.03 -22.74 -10.29
N LYS A 217 13.21 -24.05 -10.47
CA LYS A 217 14.55 -24.71 -10.43
C LYS A 217 15.27 -24.78 -11.79
N LYS A 218 14.70 -24.24 -12.87
CA LYS A 218 15.36 -24.22 -14.18
C LYS A 218 16.30 -23.02 -14.33
N GLU A 219 17.61 -23.32 -14.20
CA GLU A 219 18.80 -22.58 -14.68
C GLU A 219 18.90 -21.07 -14.40
N ASN A 220 19.28 -20.71 -13.17
CA ASN A 220 19.78 -19.36 -12.87
C ASN A 220 21.29 -19.26 -13.18
N LYS A 221 21.63 -18.78 -14.38
CA LYS A 221 22.82 -17.94 -14.55
C LYS A 221 22.40 -16.52 -14.23
N TRP A 222 22.86 -15.99 -13.10
CA TRP A 222 22.65 -14.60 -12.74
C TRP A 222 23.17 -13.68 -13.86
N PRO A 223 22.31 -12.88 -14.48
CA PRO A 223 22.72 -11.97 -15.55
C PRO A 223 23.47 -10.75 -14.99
N VAL A 224 23.41 -10.51 -13.67
CA VAL A 224 23.93 -9.31 -13.03
C VAL A 224 25.21 -9.58 -12.22
N ASP A 225 26.20 -8.70 -12.35
CA ASP A 225 27.44 -8.73 -11.57
C ASP A 225 27.19 -8.23 -10.14
N ILE A 226 26.94 -9.16 -9.21
CA ILE A 226 26.44 -8.83 -7.87
C ILE A 226 27.42 -8.05 -7.00
N ASP A 227 28.70 -7.99 -7.36
CA ASP A 227 29.69 -7.16 -6.66
C ASP A 227 29.54 -5.67 -7.00
N LYS A 228 28.83 -5.35 -8.09
CA LYS A 228 28.52 -3.98 -8.53
C LYS A 228 27.12 -3.54 -8.14
N GLN A 229 26.40 -4.34 -7.35
CA GLN A 229 25.01 -4.08 -7.01
C GLN A 229 24.83 -3.84 -5.51
N ALA A 230 24.03 -2.82 -5.20
CA ALA A 230 23.41 -2.60 -3.91
C ALA A 230 21.93 -2.95 -3.98
N CYS A 231 21.45 -3.76 -3.03
CA CYS A 231 20.02 -3.92 -2.79
C CYS A 231 19.47 -2.65 -2.16
N VAL A 232 18.41 -2.10 -2.74
CA VAL A 232 17.70 -0.91 -2.29
C VAL A 232 16.27 -1.30 -1.97
N HIS A 233 15.91 -1.28 -0.69
CA HIS A 233 14.58 -1.64 -0.21
C HIS A 233 13.85 -0.40 0.30
N ALA A 234 12.84 0.07 -0.44
CA ALA A 234 11.96 1.15 0.00
C ALA A 234 10.72 0.58 0.72
N THR A 235 10.38 1.13 1.87
CA THR A 235 9.27 0.63 2.70
C THR A 235 8.61 1.72 3.54
N ARG A 236 7.31 1.50 3.83
CA ARG A 236 6.51 2.30 4.76
C ARG A 236 6.75 1.90 6.23
N PHE A 237 7.31 0.71 6.45
CA PHE A 237 7.52 0.14 7.77
C PHE A 237 8.99 0.23 8.15
N LYS A 238 9.30 0.91 9.26
CA LYS A 238 10.69 1.12 9.69
C LYS A 238 11.39 -0.24 9.90
N PRO A 239 12.54 -0.50 9.22
CA PRO A 239 13.30 -1.74 9.42
C PRO A 239 13.81 -1.90 10.87
N LEU A 240 13.89 -3.15 11.33
CA LEU A 240 14.35 -3.49 12.68
C LEU A 240 15.87 -3.46 12.75
N LYS A 241 16.43 -2.53 13.52
CA LYS A 241 17.88 -2.45 13.76
C LYS A 241 18.31 -3.50 14.79
N LYS A 242 19.42 -4.20 14.52
CA LYS A 242 20.04 -5.17 15.43
C LYS A 242 21.23 -4.57 16.17
N ASP A 243 21.64 -5.26 17.24
CA ASP A 243 22.76 -4.85 18.09
C ASP A 243 24.10 -4.80 17.34
N ASP A 244 24.26 -5.65 16.32
CA ASP A 244 25.44 -5.66 15.45
C ASP A 244 25.44 -4.54 14.39
N GLY A 245 24.39 -3.71 14.36
CA GLY A 245 24.21 -2.63 13.40
C GLY A 245 23.64 -3.08 12.05
N SER A 246 23.31 -4.36 11.87
CA SER A 246 22.54 -4.83 10.72
C SER A 246 21.06 -4.47 10.85
N TYR A 247 20.33 -4.62 9.74
CA TYR A 247 18.89 -4.40 9.70
C TYR A 247 18.15 -5.66 9.27
N GLU A 248 16.93 -5.82 9.77
CA GLU A 248 16.01 -6.87 9.38
C GLU A 248 14.70 -6.28 8.89
N VAL A 249 14.20 -6.82 7.78
CA VAL A 249 12.93 -6.44 7.17
C VAL A 249 11.97 -7.60 7.29
N ARG A 250 10.77 -7.32 7.78
CA ARG A 250 9.65 -8.27 7.83
C ARG A 250 8.90 -8.26 6.50
N THR A 251 8.18 -9.34 6.20
CA THR A 251 7.28 -9.37 5.04
C THR A 251 6.17 -8.34 5.19
N THR A 252 5.56 -7.91 4.08
CA THR A 252 4.37 -7.04 4.15
C THR A 252 3.25 -7.72 4.92
N GLY A 253 3.07 -9.04 4.79
CA GLY A 253 2.15 -9.82 5.61
C GLY A 253 2.41 -9.66 7.10
N ASP A 254 3.63 -9.94 7.56
CA ASP A 254 3.98 -9.78 8.98
C ASP A 254 3.85 -8.32 9.45
N ALA A 255 4.27 -7.34 8.64
CA ALA A 255 4.19 -5.92 8.97
C ALA A 255 2.73 -5.41 9.05
N THR A 256 1.80 -6.07 8.33
CA THR A 256 0.39 -5.69 8.26
C THR A 256 -0.52 -6.62 9.06
N GLY A 257 0.01 -7.59 9.81
CA GLY A 257 -0.80 -8.59 10.52
C GLY A 257 -1.61 -9.50 9.58
N PHE A 258 -1.11 -9.70 8.36
CA PHE A 258 -1.73 -10.44 7.25
C PHE A 258 -3.02 -9.83 6.72
N GLU A 259 -3.21 -8.51 6.84
CA GLU A 259 -4.19 -7.81 6.00
C GLU A 259 -3.85 -7.98 4.51
N PHE A 260 -2.57 -7.81 4.18
CA PHE A 260 -2.05 -8.10 2.85
C PHE A 260 -1.24 -9.39 2.90
N VAL A 261 -1.76 -10.44 2.26
CA VAL A 261 -1.15 -11.77 2.23
C VAL A 261 0.04 -11.80 1.26
N ARG A 262 1.12 -11.12 1.61
CA ARG A 262 2.36 -11.07 0.81
C ARG A 262 3.57 -11.40 1.66
N ASN A 263 4.23 -12.50 1.33
CA ASN A 263 5.42 -12.97 2.03
C ASN A 263 6.75 -12.73 1.29
N THR A 264 6.69 -11.92 0.24
CA THR A 264 7.85 -11.52 -0.52
C THR A 264 8.39 -10.18 -0.04
N ILE A 265 9.72 -10.02 -0.06
CA ILE A 265 10.42 -8.77 0.23
C ILE A 265 11.20 -8.39 -1.02
N HIS A 266 10.82 -7.26 -1.60
CA HIS A 266 11.32 -6.78 -2.88
C HIS A 266 12.37 -5.69 -2.70
N VAL A 267 13.38 -5.70 -3.55
CA VAL A 267 14.44 -4.71 -3.65
C VAL A 267 14.65 -4.36 -5.11
N SER A 268 14.99 -3.11 -5.37
CA SER A 268 15.62 -2.70 -6.62
C SER A 268 17.14 -2.75 -6.47
N LEU A 269 17.86 -2.80 -7.59
CA LEU A 269 19.32 -2.78 -7.62
C LEU A 269 19.80 -1.39 -8.02
N ASN A 270 20.66 -0.79 -7.20
CA ASN A 270 21.29 0.53 -7.44
C ASN A 270 20.35 1.72 -7.65
N HIS A 271 19.05 1.60 -7.40
CA HIS A 271 18.11 2.73 -7.49
C HIS A 271 16.98 2.63 -6.47
N LYS A 272 16.35 3.75 -6.12
CA LYS A 272 15.08 3.73 -5.36
C LYS A 272 13.95 3.26 -6.29
N VAL A 273 13.05 2.42 -5.80
CA VAL A 273 11.84 2.07 -6.57
C VAL A 273 10.96 3.33 -6.76
N VAL A 274 10.56 3.57 -8.01
CA VAL A 274 9.67 4.68 -8.38
C VAL A 274 8.21 4.26 -8.24
N SER A 275 7.30 5.22 -8.21
CA SER A 275 5.86 4.93 -8.18
C SER A 275 5.39 4.32 -9.50
N HIS A 276 4.49 3.34 -9.41
CA HIS A 276 3.91 2.61 -10.55
C HIS A 276 2.50 2.11 -10.21
N MET A 277 1.86 1.37 -11.13
CA MET A 277 0.46 0.93 -10.96
C MET A 277 0.18 0.13 -9.68
N MET A 278 1.20 -0.48 -9.05
CA MET A 278 1.03 -1.27 -7.82
C MET A 278 1.30 -0.47 -6.54
N GLY A 279 1.57 0.82 -6.63
CA GLY A 279 1.67 1.67 -5.45
C GLY A 279 2.59 2.88 -5.59
N LYS A 280 2.38 3.82 -4.67
CA LYS A 280 3.24 4.99 -4.47
C LYS A 280 4.42 4.64 -3.58
N TRP A 281 5.54 4.22 -4.19
CA TRP A 281 6.75 3.78 -3.49
C TRP A 281 7.82 4.86 -3.39
N ASP A 282 7.77 5.85 -4.27
CA ASP A 282 8.67 7.01 -4.21
C ASP A 282 8.44 7.88 -2.96
N GLN A 283 7.23 7.79 -2.38
CA GLN A 283 6.82 8.37 -1.10
C GLN A 283 7.08 7.46 0.11
N ALA A 284 7.71 6.29 -0.06
CA ALA A 284 8.09 5.46 1.08
C ALA A 284 9.18 6.16 1.92
N PRO A 285 8.98 6.34 3.25
CA PRO A 285 9.90 7.09 4.12
C PRO A 285 11.19 6.38 4.46
N TYR A 286 11.23 5.06 4.41
CA TYR A 286 12.45 4.32 4.78
C TYR A 286 13.03 3.68 3.53
N VAL A 287 14.32 3.93 3.28
CA VAL A 287 15.06 3.23 2.23
C VAL A 287 16.29 2.58 2.85
N LEU A 288 16.41 1.27 2.70
CA LEU A 288 17.53 0.51 3.22
C LEU A 288 18.44 0.10 2.07
N ILE A 289 19.73 0.44 2.15
CA ILE A 289 20.71 0.13 1.11
C ILE A 289 21.77 -0.81 1.67
N SER A 290 22.02 -1.94 1.01
CA SER A 290 23.00 -2.95 1.44
C SER A 290 23.74 -3.58 0.25
N PRO A 291 25.02 -3.95 0.36
CA PRO A 291 25.73 -4.67 -0.70
C PRO A 291 25.06 -6.00 -1.05
N MET A 292 24.70 -6.20 -2.33
CA MET A 292 23.92 -7.37 -2.76
C MET A 292 24.62 -8.69 -2.45
N ARG A 293 25.94 -8.77 -2.69
CA ARG A 293 26.77 -9.95 -2.32
C ARG A 293 26.54 -10.37 -0.87
N GLN A 294 26.47 -9.42 0.05
CA GLN A 294 26.32 -9.71 1.47
C GLN A 294 24.89 -10.12 1.82
N VAL A 295 23.89 -9.46 1.23
CA VAL A 295 22.48 -9.88 1.34
C VAL A 295 22.35 -11.33 0.88
N VAL A 296 22.85 -11.68 -0.31
CA VAL A 296 22.81 -13.06 -0.84
C VAL A 296 23.54 -14.05 0.06
N ASN A 297 24.72 -13.71 0.58
CA ASN A 297 25.49 -14.61 1.45
C ASN A 297 24.72 -15.00 2.72
N VAL A 298 23.92 -14.08 3.28
CA VAL A 298 23.17 -14.31 4.52
C VAL A 298 21.78 -14.90 4.26
N ASN A 299 21.17 -14.58 3.12
CA ASN A 299 19.76 -14.87 2.84
C ASN A 299 19.54 -15.99 1.81
N GLY A 300 20.60 -16.44 1.13
CA GLY A 300 20.51 -17.26 -0.06
C GLY A 300 20.19 -16.43 -1.32
N LEU A 301 20.05 -17.13 -2.45
CA LEU A 301 19.66 -16.50 -3.70
C LEU A 301 18.21 -16.01 -3.63
N PRO A 302 17.88 -14.88 -4.29
CA PRO A 302 16.52 -14.44 -4.47
C PRO A 302 15.78 -15.39 -5.41
N VAL A 303 14.46 -15.31 -5.39
CA VAL A 303 13.59 -16.08 -6.28
C VAL A 303 13.54 -15.44 -7.68
N SER A 304 13.60 -14.11 -7.74
CA SER A 304 13.75 -13.31 -8.97
C SER A 304 14.94 -12.36 -8.82
N ASP A 305 15.71 -12.16 -9.88
CA ASP A 305 16.94 -11.36 -9.91
C ASP A 305 16.89 -10.22 -10.95
N GLN A 306 15.69 -9.69 -11.22
CA GLN A 306 15.51 -8.52 -12.09
C GLN A 306 16.03 -7.24 -11.41
N GLU A 307 16.69 -6.37 -12.18
CA GLU A 307 17.28 -5.12 -11.67
C GLU A 307 16.27 -4.23 -10.94
N TRP A 308 15.06 -4.13 -11.49
CA TRP A 308 13.97 -3.32 -10.92
C TRP A 308 13.12 -4.05 -9.88
N ASP A 309 13.22 -5.38 -9.78
CA ASP A 309 12.34 -6.19 -8.91
C ASP A 309 12.97 -7.54 -8.52
N THR A 310 14.05 -7.47 -7.73
CA THR A 310 14.67 -8.63 -7.10
C THR A 310 13.96 -8.94 -5.80
N TRP A 311 13.64 -10.20 -5.50
CA TRP A 311 12.89 -10.50 -4.26
C TRP A 311 13.19 -11.86 -3.65
N TRP A 312 12.98 -11.95 -2.34
CA TRP A 312 13.04 -13.19 -1.55
C TRP A 312 11.68 -13.47 -0.92
N THR A 313 11.36 -14.74 -0.73
CA THR A 313 10.28 -15.13 0.17
C THR A 313 10.80 -15.38 1.58
N ARG A 314 10.00 -15.01 2.58
CA ARG A 314 10.19 -15.37 3.99
C ARG A 314 8.92 -16.00 4.55
N ASN A 315 9.08 -17.02 5.39
CA ASN A 315 7.93 -17.54 6.14
C ASN A 315 7.45 -16.50 7.17
N PRO A 316 6.20 -16.57 7.64
CA PRO A 316 5.73 -15.75 8.75
C PRO A 316 6.68 -15.74 9.94
N GLY A 317 7.05 -14.54 10.40
CA GLY A 317 7.99 -14.33 11.51
C GLY A 317 9.48 -14.44 11.13
N GLU A 318 9.80 -14.84 9.90
CA GLU A 318 11.15 -14.71 9.37
C GLU A 318 11.39 -13.31 8.80
N THR A 319 12.65 -12.90 8.76
CA THR A 319 13.07 -11.60 8.24
C THR A 319 14.09 -11.76 7.12
N LEU A 320 14.12 -10.78 6.20
CA LEU A 320 15.22 -10.61 5.27
C LEU A 320 16.29 -9.75 5.94
N LYS A 321 17.53 -10.25 5.95
CA LYS A 321 18.65 -9.60 6.63
C LYS A 321 19.42 -8.68 5.68
N PHE A 322 19.73 -7.48 6.14
CA PHE A 322 20.47 -6.46 5.40
C PHE A 322 21.76 -6.13 6.17
N PRO A 323 22.84 -6.92 5.97
CA PRO A 323 24.13 -6.66 6.60
C PRO A 323 24.78 -5.40 6.04
N ASN A 324 25.56 -4.68 6.87
CA ASN A 324 26.27 -3.45 6.49
C ASN A 324 25.40 -2.44 5.74
N ALA A 325 24.14 -2.34 6.16
CA ALA A 325 23.19 -1.49 5.49
C ALA A 325 23.22 -0.06 6.04
N ILE A 326 22.94 0.91 5.16
CA ILE A 326 22.67 2.29 5.55
C ILE A 326 21.16 2.50 5.43
N LEU A 327 20.53 2.91 6.54
CA LEU A 327 19.14 3.36 6.54
C LEU A 327 19.10 4.83 6.15
N VAL A 328 18.35 5.13 5.08
CA VAL A 328 17.94 6.47 4.66
C VAL A 328 16.55 6.72 5.24
N GLU A 329 16.40 7.70 6.12
CA GLU A 329 15.13 7.99 6.80
C GLU A 329 14.88 9.50 6.96
N PRO A 330 13.61 9.94 7.08
CA PRO A 330 13.31 11.34 7.35
C PRO A 330 13.77 11.74 8.75
N GLY A 331 14.15 12.99 8.92
CA GLY A 331 14.44 13.58 10.22
C GLY A 331 14.54 15.10 10.16
N GLU A 332 14.80 15.70 11.31
CA GLU A 332 15.01 17.15 11.44
C GLU A 332 16.33 17.55 10.79
N MET A 333 16.27 18.44 9.81
CA MET A 333 17.44 18.95 9.12
C MET A 333 17.73 20.40 9.51
N PRO A 334 19.03 20.79 9.60
CA PRO A 334 19.41 22.19 9.66
C PRO A 334 18.82 22.98 8.48
N PHE A 335 18.65 24.28 8.68
CA PHE A 335 18.18 25.18 7.65
C PHE A 335 19.02 25.07 6.35
N ASN A 336 18.36 25.07 5.19
CA ASN A 336 18.95 24.87 3.85
C ASN A 336 19.77 23.56 3.68
N THR A 337 19.44 22.52 4.45
CA THR A 337 20.03 21.19 4.27
C THR A 337 18.94 20.20 3.91
N LEU A 338 19.05 19.58 2.73
CA LEU A 338 18.07 18.58 2.28
C LEU A 338 18.35 17.20 2.85
N TYR A 339 19.62 16.83 3.02
CA TYR A 339 20.04 15.55 3.57
C TYR A 339 21.49 15.57 4.05
N VAL A 340 21.82 14.62 4.93
CA VAL A 340 23.18 14.36 5.45
C VAL A 340 23.46 12.87 5.38
N ILE A 341 24.60 12.48 4.81
CA ILE A 341 25.00 11.07 4.66
C ILE A 341 26.09 10.71 5.68
N GLY A 342 25.67 10.08 6.78
CA GLY A 342 26.55 9.50 7.81
C GLY A 342 27.06 8.11 7.43
N ASP A 343 27.88 7.50 8.30
CA ASP A 343 28.55 6.22 7.98
C ASP A 343 27.63 5.01 8.15
N LYS A 344 26.61 5.12 9.00
CA LYS A 344 25.64 4.06 9.29
C LYS A 344 24.19 4.48 9.10
N SER A 345 23.96 5.73 8.70
CA SER A 345 22.63 6.30 8.48
C SER A 345 22.73 7.50 7.55
N ALA A 346 21.69 7.70 6.76
CA ALA A 346 21.45 8.94 6.02
C ALA A 346 20.12 9.52 6.50
N ILE A 347 20.09 10.82 6.74
CA ILE A 347 18.89 11.51 7.19
C ILE A 347 18.54 12.56 6.14
N PHE A 348 17.27 12.64 5.77
CA PHE A 348 16.76 13.64 4.84
C PHE A 348 15.61 14.44 5.45
N LYS A 349 15.35 15.64 4.92
CA LYS A 349 14.25 16.48 5.38
C LYS A 349 12.92 15.83 5.01
N GLY A 350 12.10 15.50 6.02
CA GLY A 350 10.84 14.78 5.83
C GLY A 350 9.58 15.65 5.86
N GLU A 351 9.66 16.86 6.41
CA GLU A 351 8.51 17.72 6.69
C GLU A 351 8.90 19.21 6.75
N ASN A 352 7.89 20.08 6.89
CA ASN A 352 8.04 21.54 6.97
C ASN A 352 8.87 22.09 5.80
N TYR A 353 8.54 21.62 4.60
CA TYR A 353 9.18 22.06 3.37
C TYR A 353 8.89 23.52 3.11
N THR A 354 9.89 24.22 2.57
CA THR A 354 9.80 25.59 2.09
C THR A 354 10.03 25.61 0.59
N ILE A 355 9.78 26.77 -0.04
CA ILE A 355 10.06 26.99 -1.45
C ILE A 355 11.55 26.79 -1.75
N ASN A 356 12.44 27.16 -0.82
CA ASN A 356 13.88 26.94 -0.99
C ASN A 356 14.20 25.44 -1.06
N ASP A 357 13.56 24.60 -0.24
CA ASP A 357 13.82 23.15 -0.32
C ASP A 357 13.40 22.56 -1.67
N TRP A 358 12.28 23.05 -2.24
CA TRP A 358 11.86 22.70 -3.59
C TRP A 358 12.94 23.09 -4.61
N LEU A 359 13.35 24.36 -4.61
CA LEU A 359 14.37 24.87 -5.55
C LEU A 359 15.70 24.14 -5.40
N ASP A 360 16.13 23.85 -4.17
CA ASP A 360 17.36 23.10 -3.90
C ASP A 360 17.25 21.63 -4.31
N SER A 361 16.04 21.06 -4.36
CA SER A 361 15.79 19.71 -4.89
C SER A 361 15.81 19.67 -6.41
N GLU A 362 15.73 20.82 -7.07
CA GLU A 362 15.54 20.99 -8.52
C GLU A 362 16.82 21.43 -9.25
N LYS A 363 18.02 21.11 -8.73
CA LYS A 363 19.32 21.67 -9.16
C LYS A 363 19.66 21.73 -10.67
N ASP A 364 18.83 21.15 -11.55
CA ASP A 364 18.93 21.23 -13.02
C ASP A 364 17.73 21.91 -13.73
N THR A 365 16.71 22.43 -13.03
CA THR A 365 15.60 23.18 -13.64
C THR A 365 15.66 24.65 -13.23
N THR A 366 15.87 25.53 -14.22
CA THR A 366 16.14 26.96 -13.99
C THR A 366 14.93 27.80 -13.59
N SER A 367 13.74 27.23 -13.42
CA SER A 367 12.56 27.98 -12.94
C SER A 367 11.35 27.06 -12.78
N ILE A 368 11.00 26.72 -11.54
CA ILE A 368 9.67 26.22 -11.22
C ILE A 368 9.14 27.06 -10.06
N ASP A 369 8.12 27.87 -10.35
CA ASP A 369 7.41 28.71 -9.38
C ASP A 369 6.37 27.87 -8.62
N LEU A 370 6.09 28.20 -7.35
CA LEU A 370 5.06 27.55 -6.54
C LEU A 370 3.69 27.56 -7.23
N HIS A 371 3.37 28.58 -8.04
CA HIS A 371 2.15 28.60 -8.86
C HIS A 371 2.13 27.50 -9.90
N HIS A 372 3.27 27.18 -10.50
CA HIS A 372 3.39 26.03 -11.40
C HIS A 372 3.05 24.73 -10.66
N CYS A 373 3.49 24.56 -9.42
CA CYS A 373 3.19 23.38 -8.62
C CYS A 373 1.71 23.32 -8.20
N ILE A 374 1.13 24.45 -7.78
CA ILE A 374 -0.30 24.50 -7.42
C ILE A 374 -1.16 24.20 -8.65
N THR A 375 -0.82 24.77 -9.80
CA THR A 375 -1.57 24.53 -11.05
C THR A 375 -1.32 23.12 -11.60
N SER A 376 -0.11 22.58 -11.52
CA SER A 376 0.14 21.20 -11.92
C SER A 376 -0.65 20.22 -11.04
N VAL A 377 -0.72 20.43 -9.73
CA VAL A 377 -1.51 19.58 -8.84
C VAL A 377 -3.02 19.70 -9.10
N LEU A 378 -3.53 20.92 -9.28
CA LEU A 378 -4.96 21.16 -9.53
C LEU A 378 -5.43 20.60 -10.89
N PHE A 379 -4.54 20.52 -11.87
CA PHE A 379 -4.91 20.32 -13.28
C PHE A 379 -4.13 19.23 -14.01
N ALA A 380 -3.26 18.49 -13.33
CA ALA A 380 -2.61 17.36 -13.96
C ALA A 380 -3.64 16.29 -14.32
N ASP A 381 -3.49 15.75 -15.53
CA ASP A 381 -4.22 14.59 -16.07
C ASP A 381 -3.84 13.28 -15.34
N TYR A 382 -3.47 13.33 -14.06
CA TYR A 382 -3.10 12.12 -13.32
C TYR A 382 -4.36 11.29 -13.06
N SER A 383 -4.42 10.13 -13.71
CA SER A 383 -5.37 9.04 -13.44
C SER A 383 -5.44 8.64 -11.96
N ASP A 384 -4.42 9.00 -11.17
CA ASP A 384 -4.19 8.52 -9.82
C ASP A 384 -4.63 9.52 -8.73
N GLN A 385 -5.32 10.61 -9.11
CA GLN A 385 -5.88 11.60 -8.19
C GLN A 385 -7.42 11.68 -8.28
N THR A 386 -8.07 10.52 -8.40
CA THR A 386 -9.54 10.41 -8.43
C THR A 386 -10.20 11.14 -7.26
N ASP A 387 -9.60 11.08 -6.07
CA ASP A 387 -10.18 11.66 -4.85
C ASP A 387 -10.10 13.19 -4.83
N LEU A 388 -8.96 13.76 -5.22
CA LEU A 388 -8.83 15.22 -5.34
C LEU A 388 -9.75 15.74 -6.44
N ARG A 389 -9.80 15.05 -7.58
CA ARG A 389 -10.66 15.46 -8.69
C ARG A 389 -12.14 15.39 -8.31
N ALA A 390 -12.57 14.29 -7.69
CA ALA A 390 -13.93 14.13 -7.19
C ALA A 390 -14.25 15.21 -6.15
N PHE A 391 -13.33 15.46 -5.20
CA PHE A 391 -13.49 16.52 -4.21
C PHE A 391 -13.64 17.90 -4.85
N ILE A 392 -12.78 18.26 -5.82
CA ILE A 392 -12.85 19.53 -6.54
C ILE A 392 -14.18 19.62 -7.30
N ASP A 393 -14.53 18.63 -8.11
CA ASP A 393 -15.72 18.67 -8.96
C ASP A 393 -17.02 18.71 -8.13
N SER A 394 -17.04 18.08 -6.94
CA SER A 394 -18.18 18.12 -6.00
C SER A 394 -18.34 19.47 -5.30
N ASN A 395 -17.25 20.18 -5.01
CA ASN A 395 -17.29 21.37 -4.15
C ASN A 395 -17.06 22.69 -4.90
N TRP A 396 -16.44 22.65 -6.07
CA TRP A 396 -15.96 23.82 -6.81
C TRP A 396 -16.39 23.77 -8.27
N ASP A 397 -16.74 24.93 -8.82
CA ASP A 397 -16.85 25.16 -10.26
C ASP A 397 -15.42 25.21 -10.82
N THR A 398 -14.96 24.07 -11.31
CA THR A 398 -13.58 23.87 -11.76
C THR A 398 -13.17 24.89 -12.84
N GLU A 399 -14.09 25.30 -13.72
CA GLU A 399 -13.81 26.29 -14.75
C GLU A 399 -13.59 27.68 -14.13
N LYS A 400 -14.49 28.11 -13.22
CA LYS A 400 -14.32 29.39 -12.50
C LYS A 400 -13.08 29.38 -11.61
N LEU A 401 -12.85 28.29 -10.87
CA LEU A 401 -11.70 28.16 -9.98
C LEU A 401 -10.40 28.31 -10.78
N SER A 402 -10.31 27.64 -11.92
CA SER A 402 -9.19 27.77 -12.86
C SER A 402 -9.03 29.18 -13.39
N LYS A 403 -10.13 29.79 -13.83
CA LYS A 403 -10.12 31.15 -14.37
C LYS A 403 -9.60 32.16 -13.35
N VAL A 404 -10.09 32.09 -12.13
CA VAL A 404 -9.68 32.99 -11.03
C VAL A 404 -8.19 32.82 -10.71
N LEU A 405 -7.67 31.59 -10.71
CA LEU A 405 -6.25 31.30 -10.53
C LEU A 405 -5.40 31.87 -11.67
N VAL A 406 -5.84 31.68 -12.92
CA VAL A 406 -5.13 32.16 -14.12
C VAL A 406 -5.12 33.68 -14.19
N GLU A 407 -6.26 34.34 -13.99
CA GLU A 407 -6.36 35.81 -14.03
C GLU A 407 -5.49 36.47 -12.96
N LYS A 408 -5.34 35.84 -11.79
CA LYS A 408 -4.51 36.37 -10.70
C LYS A 408 -3.02 36.24 -10.99
N TYR A 409 -2.57 35.06 -11.42
CA TYR A 409 -1.15 34.71 -11.44
C TYR A 409 -0.53 34.69 -12.83
N PHE A 410 -1.35 34.60 -13.86
CA PHE A 410 -0.93 34.69 -15.26
C PHE A 410 -1.72 35.79 -15.99
N PRO A 411 -1.72 37.05 -15.49
CA PRO A 411 -2.55 38.13 -16.04
C PRO A 411 -2.19 38.50 -17.48
N ASN A 412 -0.98 38.15 -17.92
CA ASN A 412 -0.48 38.38 -19.28
C ASN A 412 -0.77 37.22 -20.25
N GLU A 413 -1.26 36.09 -19.74
CA GLU A 413 -1.73 34.99 -20.58
C GLU A 413 -3.22 35.17 -20.84
N SER A 414 -3.58 35.47 -22.09
CA SER A 414 -4.99 35.54 -22.49
C SER A 414 -5.64 34.17 -22.29
N TYR A 415 -6.57 34.07 -21.33
CA TYR A 415 -7.42 32.88 -21.14
C TYR A 415 -8.03 32.52 -22.50
N PRO A 416 -7.72 31.34 -23.08
CA PRO A 416 -8.09 31.02 -24.45
C PRO A 416 -9.56 30.54 -24.48
N GLY A 417 -10.47 31.44 -24.14
CA GLY A 417 -11.92 31.20 -24.12
C GLY A 417 -12.56 30.93 -25.49
N GLU A 418 -11.77 30.84 -26.57
CA GLU A 418 -12.30 30.70 -27.93
C GLU A 418 -11.75 29.52 -28.75
N ARG A 419 -10.79 28.73 -28.22
CA ARG A 419 -10.28 27.57 -28.98
C ARG A 419 -11.19 26.36 -28.77
N LYS A 420 -11.77 25.84 -29.85
CA LYS A 420 -12.66 24.66 -29.90
C LYS A 420 -12.03 23.34 -29.41
N ASP A 421 -10.75 23.34 -29.07
CA ASP A 421 -10.03 22.17 -28.56
C ASP A 421 -10.11 22.19 -27.01
N LYS A 422 -11.17 21.59 -26.47
CA LYS A 422 -11.68 21.77 -25.10
C LYS A 422 -10.83 21.19 -23.96
N SER A 423 -9.68 20.58 -24.20
CA SER A 423 -8.88 20.03 -23.08
C SER A 423 -8.01 21.13 -22.48
N PHE A 424 -8.48 21.74 -21.39
CA PHE A 424 -7.75 22.71 -20.58
C PHE A 424 -6.35 22.23 -20.16
N SER A 425 -6.13 20.91 -20.06
CA SER A 425 -4.80 20.31 -19.85
C SER A 425 -3.79 20.64 -20.96
N LYS A 426 -4.23 20.90 -22.20
CA LYS A 426 -3.37 21.39 -23.29
C LYS A 426 -2.97 22.86 -23.12
N ILE A 427 -3.85 23.69 -22.55
CA ILE A 427 -3.61 25.12 -22.33
C ILE A 427 -2.56 25.30 -21.24
N LEU A 428 -2.69 24.59 -20.13
CA LEU A 428 -1.68 24.57 -19.07
C LEU A 428 -0.36 23.96 -19.55
N LYS A 429 -0.37 22.82 -20.25
CA LYS A 429 0.86 22.28 -20.87
C LYS A 429 1.53 23.29 -21.81
N TYR A 430 0.75 24.12 -22.50
CA TYR A 430 1.25 25.15 -23.40
C TYR A 430 1.87 26.35 -22.65
N SER A 431 1.21 26.88 -21.62
CA SER A 431 1.74 27.96 -20.75
C SER A 431 3.01 27.50 -20.02
N VAL A 432 3.03 26.24 -19.57
CA VAL A 432 4.19 25.59 -18.94
C VAL A 432 5.36 25.42 -19.91
N SER A 433 5.09 25.04 -21.16
CA SER A 433 6.14 24.80 -22.17
C SER A 433 6.89 26.06 -22.63
N ARG A 434 6.36 27.26 -22.33
CA ARG A 434 6.91 28.52 -22.82
C ARG A 434 7.90 29.22 -21.90
N GLY A 435 8.21 28.64 -20.73
CA GLY A 435 9.18 29.22 -19.79
C GLY A 435 8.73 30.61 -19.36
N ILE A 436 7.85 30.68 -18.36
CA ILE A 436 7.33 31.95 -17.87
C ILE A 436 8.49 32.75 -17.26
N ASP A 437 8.54 34.03 -17.60
CA ASP A 437 9.57 34.97 -17.18
C ASP A 437 9.56 35.12 -15.64
N VAL A 438 10.62 34.64 -15.00
CA VAL A 438 10.76 34.48 -13.54
C VAL A 438 10.59 35.83 -12.82
N GLU A 439 10.98 36.94 -13.46
CA GLU A 439 10.89 38.28 -12.88
C GLU A 439 9.45 38.76 -12.62
N VAL A 440 8.45 38.20 -13.31
CA VAL A 440 7.04 38.57 -13.11
C VAL A 440 6.42 37.79 -11.94
N LEU A 441 6.93 36.58 -11.66
CA LEU A 441 6.46 35.71 -10.58
C LEU A 441 7.14 36.04 -9.23
N ASP A 442 8.38 36.53 -9.28
CA ASP A 442 9.16 36.96 -8.10
C ASP A 442 8.58 38.23 -7.41
N GLN A 443 7.76 39.01 -8.13
CA GLN A 443 7.14 40.23 -7.56
C GLN A 443 5.98 39.95 -6.60
N GLY A 444 5.37 38.75 -6.65
CA GLY A 444 4.25 38.36 -5.80
C GLY A 444 4.64 37.85 -4.41
N PHE A 445 5.87 37.38 -4.24
CA PHE A 445 6.34 36.73 -3.01
C PHE A 445 7.69 37.31 -2.53
N LYS A 446 7.72 38.59 -2.15
CA LYS A 446 8.80 39.18 -1.32
C LYS A 446 8.73 38.72 0.14
N SER A 447 8.64 37.42 0.36
CA SER A 447 8.43 36.87 1.69
C SER A 447 9.51 35.84 1.97
N PRO A 448 10.05 35.77 3.21
CA PRO A 448 11.26 35.00 3.47
C PRO A 448 11.09 33.55 3.04
N GLY A 449 12.09 32.98 2.34
CA GLY A 449 12.12 31.61 1.83
C GLY A 449 12.05 30.50 2.91
N ASN A 450 11.72 30.89 4.15
CA ASN A 450 11.69 30.05 5.34
C ASN A 450 10.26 29.73 5.78
N VAL A 451 9.24 30.24 5.07
CA VAL A 451 7.84 29.94 5.38
C VAL A 451 7.45 28.57 4.82
N PRO A 452 6.84 27.69 5.63
CA PRO A 452 6.36 26.39 5.17
C PRO A 452 5.37 26.47 4.00
N ILE A 453 5.42 25.49 3.10
CA ILE A 453 4.54 25.40 1.93
C ILE A 453 3.07 25.37 2.33
N LYS A 454 2.71 24.63 3.40
CA LYS A 454 1.34 24.58 3.93
C LYS A 454 0.76 25.97 4.24
N ASP A 455 1.58 26.85 4.79
CA ASP A 455 1.16 28.20 5.16
C ASP A 455 1.02 29.07 3.91
N ARG A 456 1.90 28.87 2.92
CA ARG A 456 1.85 29.55 1.62
C ARG A 456 0.65 29.18 0.77
N VAL A 457 0.34 27.89 0.65
CA VAL A 457 -0.82 27.42 -0.10
C VAL A 457 -2.10 28.03 0.48
N THR A 458 -2.22 28.06 1.81
CA THR A 458 -3.35 28.69 2.48
C THR A 458 -3.40 30.20 2.22
N GLU A 459 -2.26 30.90 2.26
CA GLU A 459 -2.16 32.33 1.96
C GLU A 459 -2.55 32.65 0.50
N VAL A 460 -2.08 31.84 -0.46
CA VAL A 460 -2.46 31.92 -1.88
C VAL A 460 -3.98 31.90 -2.01
N PHE A 461 -4.64 30.90 -1.44
CA PHE A 461 -6.09 30.77 -1.54
C PHE A 461 -6.88 31.89 -0.84
N LYS A 462 -6.34 32.46 0.25
CA LYS A 462 -6.95 33.63 0.93
C LYS A 462 -6.83 34.93 0.13
N ASN A 463 -5.76 35.07 -0.64
CA ASN A 463 -5.47 36.27 -1.44
C ASN A 463 -6.19 36.29 -2.80
N ILE A 464 -7.01 35.29 -3.06
CA ILE A 464 -7.74 35.07 -4.29
C ILE A 464 -9.23 34.92 -3.96
N ASP A 465 -10.10 35.52 -4.75
CA ASP A 465 -11.55 35.33 -4.62
C ASP A 465 -12.00 33.98 -5.19
N VAL A 466 -11.50 32.88 -4.61
CA VAL A 466 -11.94 31.53 -4.97
C VAL A 466 -13.36 31.25 -4.50
N TYR A 467 -13.92 32.06 -3.59
CA TYR A 467 -15.32 31.97 -3.16
C TYR A 467 -16.28 32.05 -4.34
N SER A 468 -15.98 32.89 -5.34
CA SER A 468 -16.75 33.00 -6.59
C SER A 468 -16.88 31.68 -7.39
N ALA A 469 -15.97 30.73 -7.14
CA ALA A 469 -15.96 29.40 -7.73
C ALA A 469 -16.51 28.30 -6.81
N TYR A 470 -16.86 28.60 -5.57
CA TYR A 470 -17.39 27.61 -4.63
C TYR A 470 -18.88 27.30 -4.90
N LYS A 471 -19.25 26.01 -4.91
CA LYS A 471 -20.63 25.56 -5.20
C LYS A 471 -21.51 25.43 -3.95
N GLY A 472 -20.90 25.37 -2.77
CA GLY A 472 -21.60 25.05 -1.51
C GLY A 472 -22.14 26.27 -0.76
N ARG A 473 -22.52 26.04 0.50
CA ARG A 473 -23.07 27.08 1.38
C ARG A 473 -21.95 27.86 2.06
N GLN A 474 -22.16 29.16 2.25
CA GLN A 474 -21.15 30.07 2.83
C GLN A 474 -20.57 29.57 4.17
N GLU A 475 -21.41 29.00 5.04
CA GLU A 475 -21.01 28.44 6.34
C GLU A 475 -19.99 27.28 6.24
N ASP A 476 -19.98 26.56 5.12
CA ASP A 476 -19.10 25.42 4.89
C ASP A 476 -17.78 25.84 4.19
N TYR A 477 -17.69 27.08 3.66
CA TYR A 477 -16.62 27.52 2.77
C TYR A 477 -15.21 27.38 3.36
N GLU A 478 -14.98 27.92 4.57
CA GLU A 478 -13.65 27.88 5.21
C GLU A 478 -13.16 26.45 5.44
N THR A 479 -14.06 25.55 5.85
CA THR A 479 -13.77 24.13 6.02
C THR A 479 -13.36 23.47 4.71
N ILE A 480 -14.11 23.74 3.63
CA ILE A 480 -13.82 23.19 2.30
C ILE A 480 -12.54 23.80 1.71
N LEU A 481 -12.29 25.09 1.92
CA LEU A 481 -11.05 25.77 1.52
C LEU A 481 -9.83 25.20 2.24
N GLY A 482 -9.97 24.90 3.54
CA GLY A 482 -8.93 24.23 4.33
C GLY A 482 -8.62 22.82 3.80
N LYS A 483 -9.64 22.05 3.43
CA LYS A 483 -9.47 20.73 2.79
C LYS A 483 -8.76 20.85 1.44
N LEU A 484 -9.17 21.79 0.57
CA LEU A 484 -8.52 22.04 -0.72
C LEU A 484 -7.03 22.39 -0.53
N SER A 485 -6.74 23.31 0.38
CA SER A 485 -5.37 23.72 0.71
C SER A 485 -4.53 22.56 1.22
N SER A 486 -5.11 21.71 2.07
CA SER A 486 -4.45 20.51 2.61
C SER A 486 -4.14 19.48 1.51
N TYR A 487 -5.08 19.23 0.59
CA TYR A 487 -4.84 18.34 -0.54
C TYR A 487 -3.71 18.83 -1.44
N ILE A 488 -3.69 20.11 -1.77
CA ILE A 488 -2.65 20.69 -2.63
C ILE A 488 -1.30 20.66 -1.93
N THR A 489 -1.26 21.05 -0.66
CA THR A 489 -0.07 20.98 0.18
C THR A 489 0.50 19.56 0.20
N LYS A 490 -0.32 18.55 0.49
CA LYS A 490 0.10 17.14 0.57
C LYS A 490 0.72 16.65 -0.75
N ASN A 491 0.17 17.08 -1.89
CA ASN A 491 0.72 16.70 -3.19
C ASN A 491 2.08 17.38 -3.46
N ILE A 492 2.19 18.69 -3.23
CA ILE A 492 3.45 19.43 -3.42
C ILE A 492 4.53 18.87 -2.48
N GLU A 493 4.22 18.74 -1.20
CA GLU A 493 5.15 18.20 -0.20
C GLU A 493 5.52 16.74 -0.51
N GLY A 494 4.59 15.94 -1.05
CA GLY A 494 4.86 14.57 -1.50
C GLY A 494 5.83 14.50 -2.68
N GLU A 495 5.78 15.44 -3.62
CA GLU A 495 6.75 15.54 -4.72
C GLU A 495 8.14 15.95 -4.21
N ILE A 496 8.22 16.96 -3.35
CA ILE A 496 9.49 17.38 -2.71
C ILE A 496 10.11 16.22 -1.95
N PHE A 497 9.30 15.56 -1.12
CA PHE A 497 9.70 14.39 -0.36
C PHE A 497 10.30 13.32 -1.27
N SER A 498 9.60 12.98 -2.35
CA SER A 498 10.03 11.95 -3.32
C SER A 498 11.38 12.30 -3.93
N LYS A 499 11.59 13.56 -4.34
CA LYS A 499 12.84 14.05 -4.92
C LYS A 499 13.99 14.03 -3.92
N ILE A 500 13.81 14.65 -2.75
CA ILE A 500 14.83 14.72 -1.71
C ILE A 500 15.23 13.31 -1.26
N SER A 501 14.24 12.44 -1.02
CA SER A 501 14.49 11.06 -0.61
C SER A 501 15.26 10.28 -1.68
N SER A 502 14.94 10.48 -2.96
CA SER A 502 15.66 9.87 -4.08
C SER A 502 17.11 10.36 -4.17
N GLN A 503 17.33 11.67 -4.03
CA GLN A 503 18.69 12.26 -4.02
C GLN A 503 19.52 11.75 -2.85
N ALA A 504 18.94 11.67 -1.64
CA ALA A 504 19.60 11.11 -0.47
C ALA A 504 19.94 9.62 -0.68
N THR A 505 19.05 8.87 -1.32
CA THR A 505 19.27 7.46 -1.68
C THR A 505 20.43 7.32 -2.66
N GLU A 506 20.43 8.07 -3.78
CA GLU A 506 21.52 8.02 -4.75
C GLU A 506 22.87 8.44 -4.16
N ALA A 507 22.89 9.50 -3.36
CA ALA A 507 24.10 9.93 -2.66
C ALA A 507 24.63 8.85 -1.71
N THR A 508 23.73 8.12 -1.05
CA THR A 508 24.08 6.99 -0.18
C THR A 508 24.64 5.81 -0.98
N ILE A 509 24.02 5.46 -2.11
CA ILE A 509 24.51 4.41 -3.02
C ILE A 509 25.93 4.74 -3.49
N ARG A 510 26.18 5.98 -3.94
CA ARG A 510 27.53 6.46 -4.31
C ARG A 510 28.50 6.38 -3.14
N LYS A 511 28.10 6.80 -1.93
CA LYS A 511 28.94 6.70 -0.73
C LYS A 511 29.35 5.26 -0.42
N MET A 512 28.47 4.29 -0.69
CA MET A 512 28.74 2.87 -0.51
C MET A 512 29.62 2.25 -1.62
N GLY A 513 29.99 3.03 -2.64
CA GLY A 513 30.88 2.59 -3.72
C GLY A 513 30.16 1.94 -4.91
N PHE A 514 28.85 2.15 -5.04
CA PHE A 514 28.04 1.65 -6.15
C PHE A 514 27.62 2.80 -7.08
N GLU A 515 27.39 2.49 -8.35
CA GLU A 515 26.90 3.45 -9.33
C GLU A 515 25.36 3.46 -9.31
N PRO A 516 24.70 4.59 -8.96
CA PRO A 516 23.26 4.66 -9.03
C PRO A 516 22.78 4.48 -10.45
N THR A 517 21.77 3.65 -10.64
CA THR A 517 21.07 3.54 -11.92
C THR A 517 19.85 4.46 -11.87
N GLY A 518 19.52 5.09 -13.00
CA GLY A 518 18.27 5.85 -13.08
C GLY A 518 17.13 4.87 -12.87
N GLY A 519 16.29 5.08 -11.85
CA GLY A 519 15.19 4.18 -11.52
C GLY A 519 14.44 3.82 -12.79
N GLY A 520 14.56 2.57 -13.22
CA GLY A 520 14.19 2.17 -14.56
C GLY A 520 12.78 2.64 -14.86
N ASN A 521 12.60 3.40 -15.95
CA ASN A 521 11.28 3.50 -16.55
C ASN A 521 10.85 2.05 -16.78
N TRP A 522 9.88 1.56 -15.99
CA TRP A 522 9.10 0.39 -16.36
C TRP A 522 8.84 0.51 -17.86
N PRO A 523 9.26 -0.43 -18.71
CA PRO A 523 9.26 -0.21 -20.15
C PRO A 523 7.82 0.04 -20.61
N SER A 524 7.46 1.32 -20.71
CA SER A 524 6.12 1.80 -21.05
C SER A 524 5.79 1.58 -22.52
N ALA A 525 6.71 0.98 -23.29
CA ALA A 525 6.61 0.81 -24.73
C ALA A 525 6.49 -0.66 -25.22
N HIS A 526 6.55 -1.69 -24.37
CA HIS A 526 6.44 -3.10 -24.80
C HIS A 526 5.37 -3.94 -24.10
N VAL A 527 4.49 -3.32 -23.31
CA VAL A 527 3.40 -4.04 -22.62
C VAL A 527 2.24 -4.41 -23.57
N GLN A 528 2.09 -3.78 -24.73
CA GLN A 528 1.02 -4.16 -25.68
C GLN A 528 1.24 -5.52 -26.37
N GLY A 529 2.47 -6.05 -26.40
CA GLY A 529 2.77 -7.39 -26.96
C GLY A 529 2.90 -8.50 -25.92
N LEU A 530 3.07 -8.16 -24.64
CA LEU A 530 3.21 -9.09 -23.52
C LEU A 530 1.93 -9.30 -22.71
N LEU A 531 0.87 -8.52 -22.94
CA LEU A 531 -0.47 -8.80 -22.40
C LEU A 531 -1.10 -10.11 -22.91
N THR A 532 -0.44 -10.82 -23.83
CA THR A 532 -0.83 -12.16 -24.33
C THR A 532 0.06 -13.30 -23.82
N ILE A 533 1.09 -12.99 -23.03
CA ILE A 533 1.91 -13.98 -22.33
C ILE A 533 1.81 -13.60 -20.86
N GLY A 534 1.04 -14.38 -20.10
CA GLY A 534 0.60 -14.06 -18.75
C GLY A 534 1.66 -13.34 -17.90
N LEU A 535 1.20 -12.33 -17.16
CA LEU A 535 1.91 -11.81 -16.00
C LEU A 535 2.47 -13.01 -15.21
N PRO A 536 3.70 -12.93 -14.65
CA PRO A 536 4.20 -14.03 -13.85
C PRO A 536 3.19 -14.29 -12.72
N GLU A 537 2.66 -15.51 -12.66
CA GLU A 537 1.88 -16.08 -11.54
C GLU A 537 2.72 -16.12 -10.22
N ASP A 538 3.86 -15.41 -10.18
CA ASP A 538 4.97 -15.57 -9.25
C ASP A 538 4.97 -14.56 -8.10
N ILE A 539 3.93 -13.71 -7.97
CA ILE A 539 3.77 -12.75 -6.84
C ILE A 539 3.30 -13.47 -5.54
N MET A 540 3.06 -14.79 -5.61
CA MET A 540 2.33 -15.51 -4.58
C MET A 540 3.15 -15.95 -3.35
N PHE A 541 2.42 -16.14 -2.26
CA PHE A 541 2.90 -16.66 -0.99
C PHE A 541 3.72 -17.95 -1.20
N GLN A 542 4.99 -17.99 -0.81
CA GLN A 542 5.82 -19.22 -0.83
C GLN A 542 6.03 -19.68 0.62
N LEU A 543 5.27 -20.66 1.11
CA LEU A 543 5.56 -21.24 2.43
C LEU A 543 6.53 -22.40 2.24
N THR A 544 7.81 -22.17 2.51
CA THR A 544 8.74 -23.27 2.69
C THR A 544 8.67 -23.72 4.14
N ARG A 545 7.73 -24.62 4.47
CA ARG A 545 7.89 -25.47 5.66
C ARG A 545 9.05 -26.42 5.37
N GLN A 546 10.26 -26.04 5.76
CA GLN A 546 11.28 -27.06 5.99
C GLN A 546 10.83 -27.85 7.21
N GLU A 547 10.43 -29.10 7.00
CA GLU A 547 10.33 -30.06 8.10
C GLU A 547 11.71 -30.08 8.79
N LYS A 548 11.76 -29.62 10.05
CA LYS A 548 12.97 -29.69 10.87
C LYS A 548 13.19 -31.10 11.39
#